data_AF-A0A934IU63-F1
#
_entry.id   AF-A0A934IU63-F1
#
_cell.length_a   1.000
_cell.length_b   1.000
_cell.length_c   1.000
_cell.angle_alpha   90.00
_cell.angle_beta   90.00
_cell.angle_gamma   90.00
#
_symmetry.space_group_name_H-M   'P 1'
#
loop_
_entity.id
_entity.type
_entity.pdbx_description
1 polymer ?
#
loop_
_entity_poly.entity_id
_entity_poly.type
_entity_poly.pdbx_seq_one_letter_code
_entity_poly.pdbx_strand_id
1 'polypeptide(L)' 'MFDAIDKLGIDLVIMGSHGRRGLQRLLLGSQASAVLATSKVPVPIVK' A
#
# COMPACT_ATOMS: atom_id res chain seq x y z
N MET A 1 -4.36 -4.88 9.29
CA MET A 1 -3.23 -4.00 8.89
C MET A 1 -3.25 -2.71 9.70
N PHE A 2 -4.26 -1.85 9.57
CA PHE A 2 -4.31 -0.58 10.33
C PHE A 2 -4.27 -0.76 11.86
N ASP A 3 -4.94 -1.78 12.38
CA ASP A 3 -4.83 -2.15 13.81
C ASP A 3 -3.38 -2.47 14.23
N ALA A 4 -2.60 -3.11 13.36
CA ALA A 4 -1.19 -3.38 13.63
C ALA A 4 -0.33 -2.12 13.51
N ILE A 5 -0.68 -1.18 12.63
CA ILE A 5 -0.02 0.12 12.51
C ILE A 5 -0.16 0.88 13.83
N ASP A 6 -1.39 0.96 14.36
CA ASP A 6 -1.68 1.67 15.61
C ASP A 6 -1.05 0.95 16.83
N LYS A 7 -1.14 -0.38 16.91
CA LYS A 7 -0.62 -1.16 18.06
C LYS A 7 0.90 -1.22 18.14
N LEU A 8 1.58 -1.25 17.00
CA LEU A 8 3.03 -1.41 16.93
C LEU A 8 3.74 -0.06 16.77
N GLY A 9 3.01 1.06 16.71
CA GLY A 9 3.59 2.39 16.51
C GLY A 9 4.34 2.48 15.17
N ILE A 10 3.73 1.98 14.08
CA ILE A 10 4.34 2.00 12.76
C ILE A 10 4.15 3.38 12.14
N ASP A 11 5.25 4.05 11.79
CA ASP A 11 5.21 5.38 11.17
C ASP A 11 5.31 5.36 9.64
N LEU A 12 5.47 4.18 9.01
CA LEU A 12 5.64 4.02 7.56
C LEU A 12 5.23 2.62 7.09
N VAL A 13 4.49 2.54 5.97
CA VAL A 13 4.17 1.26 5.33
C VAL A 13 4.65 1.25 3.88
N ILE A 14 5.48 0.27 3.49
CA ILE A 14 5.94 0.13 2.11
C ILE A 14 5.10 -0.93 1.40
N MET A 15 4.54 -0.59 0.24
CA MET A 15 3.82 -1.55 -0.60
C MET A 15 4.51 -1.73 -1.96
N GLY A 16 4.70 -2.99 -2.36
CA GLY A 16 5.15 -3.33 -3.71
C GLY A 16 4.03 -3.18 -4.74
N SER A 17 4.41 -2.80 -5.96
CA SER A 17 3.48 -2.70 -7.11
C SER A 17 3.48 -3.94 -8.03
N HIS A 18 4.39 -4.90 -7.84
CA HIS A 18 4.55 -6.05 -8.75
C HIS A 18 3.68 -7.23 -8.35
N GLY A 19 2.76 -7.61 -9.24
CA GLY A 19 2.04 -8.88 -9.23
C GLY A 19 2.08 -9.56 -10.60
N ARG A 20 1.69 -10.85 -10.64
CA ARG A 20 1.70 -11.77 -11.82
C ARG A 20 0.85 -11.34 -13.05
N ARG A 21 0.40 -10.09 -13.14
CA ARG A 21 -0.38 -9.49 -14.25
C ARG A 21 0.26 -8.19 -14.78
N GLY A 22 1.58 -8.10 -14.68
CA GLY A 22 2.39 -6.87 -14.81
C GLY A 22 2.47 -6.19 -16.19
N LEU A 23 1.55 -6.44 -17.14
CA LEU A 23 1.59 -5.76 -18.45
C LEU A 23 0.37 -4.88 -18.75
N GLN A 24 -0.71 -4.91 -17.95
CA GLN A 24 -1.96 -4.22 -18.32
C GLN A 24 -2.29 -2.95 -17.55
N ARG A 25 -1.60 -2.58 -16.47
CA ARG A 25 -2.04 -1.44 -15.64
C ARG A 25 -0.88 -0.62 -15.12
N LEU A 26 -0.69 0.53 -15.76
CA LEU A 26 -0.22 1.78 -15.13
C LEU A 26 -1.16 2.26 -13.99
N LEU A 27 -2.19 1.50 -13.65
CA LEU A 27 -3.16 1.81 -12.61
C LEU A 27 -2.75 1.13 -11.30
N LEU A 28 -2.75 1.89 -10.21
CA LEU A 28 -2.66 1.35 -8.84
C LEU A 28 -3.64 0.18 -8.66
N GLY A 29 -3.16 -0.93 -8.07
CA GLY A 29 -3.99 -2.08 -7.74
C GLY A 29 -5.11 -1.68 -6.78
N SER A 30 -6.26 -2.38 -6.81
CA SER A 30 -7.41 -2.08 -5.95
C SER A 30 -7.06 -2.05 -4.46
N GLN A 31 -6.18 -2.96 -4.03
CA GLN A 31 -5.69 -2.99 -2.65
C GLN A 31 -4.82 -1.78 -2.32
N ALA A 32 -3.86 -1.43 -3.19
CA ALA A 32 -3.00 -0.27 -2.98
C ALA A 32 -3.82 1.02 -2.92
N SER A 33 -4.81 1.18 -3.80
CA SER A 33 -5.72 2.32 -3.82
C SER A 33 -6.52 2.44 -2.52
N ALA A 34 -7.12 1.34 -2.04
CA ALA A 34 -7.90 1.34 -0.80
C ALA A 34 -7.04 1.69 0.43
N VAL A 35 -5.79 1.20 0.47
CA VAL A 35 -4.87 1.50 1.56
C VAL A 35 -4.39 2.95 1.50
N LEU A 36 -4.02 3.46 0.33
CA LEU A 36 -3.62 4.86 0.14
C LEU A 36 -4.72 5.84 0.53
N ALA A 37 -5.99 5.50 0.26
CA ALA A 37 -7.12 6.35 0.58
C ALA A 37 -7.42 6.46 2.09
N THR A 38 -6.92 5.54 2.91
CA THR A 38 -7.34 5.39 4.32
C THR A 38 -6.19 5.34 5.31
N SER A 39 -4.94 5.19 4.86
CA SER A 39 -3.78 5.13 5.74
C SER A 39 -3.54 6.45 6.46
N LYS A 40 -3.27 6.36 7.77
CA LYS A 40 -2.86 7.50 8.60
C LYS A 40 -1.36 7.79 8.53
N VAL A 41 -0.60 6.87 7.94
CA VAL A 41 0.86 6.97 7.81
C VAL A 41 1.27 6.90 6.34
N PRO A 42 2.42 7.50 5.96
CA PRO A 42 2.88 7.50 4.58
C PRO A 42 2.97 6.08 4.01
N VAL A 43 2.57 5.93 2.73
CA VAL A 43 2.63 4.64 2.04
C VAL A 43 3.29 4.74 0.66
N PRO A 44 4.63 4.73 0.58
CA PRO A 44 5.33 4.71 -0.69
C PRO A 44 5.05 3.41 -1.46
N ILE A 45 4.80 3.54 -2.75
CA ILE A 45 4.66 2.41 -3.66
C ILE A 45 5.99 2.20 -4.38
N VAL A 46 6.56 1.01 -4.23
CA VAL A 46 7.87 0.66 -4.83
C VAL A 46 7.70 -0.30 -6.02
N LYS A 47 8.61 -0.16 -6.99
CA LYS A 47 8.72 -1.06 -8.14
C LYS A 47 9.54 -2.28 -7.72
#